data_AF-A0A2D6Y522-F1
#
_entry.id   AF-A0A2D6Y522-F1
#
_cell.length_a   1.000
_cell.length_b   1.000
_cell.length_c   1.000
_cell.angle_alpha   90.00
_cell.angle_beta   90.00
_cell.angle_gamma   90.00
#
_symmetry.space_group_name_H-M   'P 1'
#
loop_
_entity.id
_entity.type
_entity.pdbx_description
1 polymer ?
#
loop_
_entity_poly.entity_id
_entity_poly.type
_entity_poly.pdbx_seq_one_letter_code
_entity_poly.pdbx_strand_id
1 'polypeptide(L)'
;MAQSDLLSEARSIADLLEQAADQFKPDVIRAARVDEGGRRDLDRIEYALGTIGKALILTDYSIDQEKDMDKLKAFRDSQRNN
;
A
#
# COMPACT_ATOMS: atom_id res chain seq x y z
N MET A 1 21.90 -3.28 0.71
CA MET A 1 21.14 -4.55 0.74
C MET A 1 21.54 -5.33 -0.50
N ALA A 2 21.76 -6.64 -0.41
CA ALA A 2 22.05 -7.43 -1.60
C ALA A 2 20.77 -7.55 -2.46
N GLN A 3 20.89 -7.70 -3.77
CA GLN A 3 19.74 -7.84 -4.67
C GLN A 3 18.85 -9.03 -4.29
N SER A 4 19.44 -10.11 -3.76
CA SER A 4 18.73 -11.26 -3.20
C SER A 4 17.80 -10.88 -2.04
N ASP A 5 18.23 -9.93 -1.20
CA ASP A 5 17.47 -9.51 -0.01
C ASP A 5 16.22 -8.72 -0.45
N LEU A 6 16.37 -7.85 -1.45
CA LEU A 6 15.27 -7.06 -2.02
C LEU A 6 14.24 -7.94 -2.73
N LEU A 7 14.68 -8.98 -3.44
CA LEU A 7 13.76 -9.94 -4.07
C LEU A 7 13.02 -10.78 -3.03
N SER A 8 13.69 -11.15 -1.93
CA SER A 8 13.04 -11.84 -0.80
C SER A 8 12.02 -10.94 -0.10
N GLU A 9 12.32 -9.65 0.05
CA GLU A 9 11.40 -8.65 0.61
C GLU A 9 10.17 -8.49 -0.29
N ALA A 10 10.35 -8.34 -1.60
CA ALA A 10 9.24 -8.24 -2.55
C ALA A 10 8.32 -9.47 -2.52
N ARG A 11 8.90 -10.68 -2.45
CA ARG A 11 8.11 -11.92 -2.29
C ARG A 11 7.33 -11.92 -0.97
N SER A 12 7.98 -11.55 0.14
CA SER A 12 7.33 -11.53 1.46
C SER A 12 6.16 -10.54 1.48
N ILE A 13 6.31 -9.38 0.84
CA ILE A 13 5.23 -8.39 0.71
C ILE A 13 4.09 -8.95 -0.14
N ALA A 14 4.38 -9.63 -1.26
CA ALA A 14 3.37 -10.25 -2.09
C ALA A 14 2.54 -11.29 -1.31
N ASP A 15 3.20 -12.21 -0.60
CA ASP A 15 2.53 -13.25 0.19
C ASP A 15 1.61 -12.64 1.27
N LEU A 16 2.04 -11.56 1.94
CA LEU A 16 1.24 -10.87 2.94
C LEU A 16 0.01 -10.19 2.34
N LEU A 17 0.15 -9.54 1.19
CA LEU A 17 -0.96 -8.86 0.51
C LEU A 17 -1.99 -9.86 -0.03
N GLU A 18 -1.55 -10.98 -0.58
CA GLU A 18 -2.44 -12.06 -1.03
C GLU A 18 -3.25 -12.64 0.14
N GLN A 19 -2.58 -12.97 1.25
CA GLN A 19 -3.26 -13.47 2.46
C GLN A 19 -4.25 -12.44 3.03
N ALA A 20 -3.87 -11.16 3.04
CA ALA A 20 -4.75 -10.08 3.48
C ALA A 20 -5.98 -9.94 2.57
N ALA A 21 -5.78 -9.98 1.24
CA ALA A 21 -6.87 -9.91 0.26
C ALA A 21 -7.84 -11.10 0.41
N ASP A 22 -7.32 -12.28 0.70
CA ASP A 22 -8.14 -13.46 0.96
C ASP A 22 -8.97 -13.32 2.24
N GLN A 23 -8.47 -12.63 3.27
CA GLN A 23 -9.19 -12.46 4.54
C GLN A 23 -10.11 -11.25 4.56
N PHE A 24 -9.87 -10.24 3.73
CA PHE A 24 -10.62 -8.99 3.68
C PHE A 24 -11.95 -9.12 2.94
N LYS A 25 -12.84 -9.97 3.46
CA LYS A 25 -14.15 -10.30 2.88
C LYS A 25 -15.18 -9.17 3.10
N PRO A 26 -16.26 -9.12 2.28
CA PRO A 26 -17.31 -8.09 2.42
C PRO A 26 -17.89 -7.97 3.83
N ASP A 27 -18.03 -9.06 4.57
CA ASP A 27 -18.59 -9.02 5.92
C ASP A 27 -17.65 -8.35 6.93
N VAL A 28 -16.34 -8.55 6.79
CA VAL A 28 -15.31 -7.83 7.56
C VAL A 28 -15.40 -6.33 7.28
N ILE A 29 -15.53 -5.96 6.01
CA ILE A 29 -15.65 -4.55 5.59
C ILE A 29 -16.93 -3.92 6.14
N ARG A 30 -18.07 -4.61 6.04
CA ARG A 30 -19.35 -4.12 6.56
C ARG A 30 -19.31 -3.95 8.08
N ALA A 31 -18.74 -4.91 8.80
CA ALA A 31 -18.55 -4.83 10.24
C ALA A 31 -17.67 -3.64 10.64
N ALA A 32 -16.58 -3.40 9.90
CA ALA A 32 -15.71 -2.25 10.14
C ALA A 32 -16.41 -0.91 9.84
N ARG A 33 -17.27 -0.84 8.82
CA ARG A 33 -17.98 0.41 8.45
C ARG A 33 -18.97 0.92 9.50
N VAL A 34 -19.52 0.04 10.34
CA VAL A 34 -20.50 0.43 11.37
C VAL A 34 -19.84 0.90 12.67
N ASP A 35 -18.53 0.71 12.81
CA ASP A 35 -17.73 1.17 13.94
C ASP A 35 -16.90 2.41 13.56
N GLU A 36 -16.66 3.31 14.51
CA GLU A 36 -15.77 4.45 14.30
C GLU A 36 -14.30 4.00 14.21
N GLY A 37 -13.88 3.07 15.06
CA GLY A 37 -12.54 2.48 15.00
C GLY A 37 -12.33 1.74 13.68
N GLY A 38 -13.27 0.85 13.35
CA GLY A 38 -13.27 0.13 12.08
C GLY A 38 -13.20 1.04 10.85
N ARG A 39 -13.95 2.15 10.79
CA ARG A 39 -13.85 3.11 9.68
C ARG A 39 -12.45 3.70 9.53
N ARG A 40 -11.80 4.11 10.63
CA ARG A 40 -10.42 4.61 10.60
C ARG A 40 -9.44 3.54 10.11
N ASP A 41 -9.67 2.28 10.47
CA ASP A 41 -8.85 1.17 9.96
C ASP A 41 -9.06 0.92 8.46
N LEU A 42 -10.29 1.06 7.96
CA LEU A 42 -10.55 1.02 6.51
C LEU A 42 -9.83 2.14 5.77
N ASP A 43 -9.85 3.37 6.31
CA ASP A 43 -9.14 4.51 5.71
C ASP A 43 -7.62 4.25 5.65
N ARG A 44 -7.06 3.66 6.71
CA ARG A 44 -5.64 3.27 6.76
C ARG A 44 -5.29 2.18 5.74
N ILE A 45 -6.19 1.21 5.54
CA ILE A 45 -6.03 0.16 4.52
C ILE A 45 -6.07 0.77 3.12
N GLU A 46 -7.03 1.65 2.85
CA GLU A 46 -7.15 2.35 1.57
C GLU A 46 -5.89 3.17 1.25
N TYR A 47 -5.39 3.93 2.23
CA TYR A 47 -4.14 4.67 2.11
C TYR A 47 -2.93 3.75 1.78
N ALA A 48 -2.81 2.62 2.47
CA ALA A 48 -1.72 1.67 2.24
C ALA A 48 -1.78 1.07 0.83
N LEU A 49 -2.96 0.62 0.39
CA LEU A 49 -3.17 0.06 -0.93
C LEU A 49 -2.90 1.10 -2.04
N GLY A 50 -3.38 2.33 -1.87
CA GLY A 50 -3.13 3.44 -2.80
C GLY A 50 -1.64 3.78 -2.91
N THR A 51 -0.91 3.77 -1.79
CA THR A 51 0.53 4.02 -1.76
C THR A 51 1.32 2.92 -2.48
N ILE A 52 0.97 1.66 -2.25
CA ILE A 52 1.60 0.51 -2.93
C ILE A 52 1.32 0.58 -4.44
N GLY A 53 0.06 0.79 -4.83
CA GLY A 53 -0.32 0.91 -6.24
C GLY A 53 0.44 2.01 -6.97
N LYS A 54 0.62 3.19 -6.33
CA LYS A 54 1.42 4.27 -6.92
C LYS A 54 2.90 3.96 -7.00
N ALA A 55 3.47 3.28 -6.00
CA ALA A 55 4.87 2.84 -6.05
C ALA A 55 5.10 1.94 -7.27
N LEU A 56 4.25 0.93 -7.46
CA LEU A 56 4.34 0.00 -8.58
C LEU A 56 4.29 0.72 -9.93
N ILE A 57 3.34 1.65 -10.11
CA ILE A 57 3.20 2.44 -11.34
C ILE A 57 4.45 3.27 -11.60
N LEU A 58 4.96 3.99 -10.59
CA LEU A 58 6.11 4.89 -10.77
C LEU A 58 7.37 4.12 -11.16
N THR A 59 7.59 2.95 -10.57
CA THR A 59 8.78 2.12 -10.83
C THR A 59 8.72 1.30 -12.13
N ASP A 60 7.55 1.18 -12.76
CA ASP A 60 7.36 0.46 -14.04
C ASP A 60 7.69 1.35 -15.25
N TYR A 61 7.37 2.64 -15.15
CA TYR A 61 7.88 3.62 -16.10
C TYR A 61 9.35 3.88 -15.75
N SER A 62 10.25 3.86 -16.75
CA SER A 62 11.68 4.18 -16.60
C SER A 62 11.92 5.66 -16.25
N ILE A 63 11.31 6.11 -15.17
CA ILE A 63 11.48 7.40 -14.54
C ILE A 63 12.69 7.23 -13.63
N ASP A 64 13.59 8.20 -13.70
CA ASP A 64 14.79 8.28 -12.89
C ASP A 64 14.51 7.88 -11.42
N GLN A 65 15.24 6.90 -10.87
CA GLN A 65 14.98 6.32 -9.53
C GLN A 65 14.89 7.38 -8.42
N GLU A 66 15.60 8.50 -8.58
CA GLU A 66 15.55 9.62 -7.64
C GLU A 66 14.19 10.33 -7.64
N LYS A 67 13.53 10.41 -8.81
CA LYS A 67 12.20 11.04 -8.96
C LYS A 67 11.06 10.14 -8.47
N ASP A 68 11.26 8.83 -8.40
CA ASP A 68 10.24 7.91 -7.91
C ASP A 68 10.00 8.11 -6.42
N MET A 69 11.07 8.22 -5.64
CA MET A 69 10.98 8.44 -4.20
C MET A 69 10.38 9.80 -3.86
N ASP A 70 10.73 10.85 -4.61
CA ASP A 70 10.16 12.19 -4.43
C ASP A 70 8.66 12.23 -4.75
N LYS A 71 8.22 11.58 -5.84
CA LYS A 71 6.80 11.47 -6.19
C LYS A 71 6.02 10.63 -5.20
N LEU A 72 6.62 9.54 -4.71
CA LEU A 72 6.01 8.69 -3.69
C LEU A 72 5.85 9.45 -2.37
N LYS A 73 6.88 10.22 -1.97
CA LYS A 73 6.83 11.07 -0.79
C LYS A 73 5.78 12.18 -0.93
N ALA A 74 5.76 12.89 -2.05
CA ALA A 74 4.76 13.92 -2.34
C ALA A 74 3.34 13.35 -2.32
N PHE A 75 3.13 12.13 -2.83
CA PHE A 75 1.83 11.48 -2.72
C PHE A 75 1.46 11.16 -1.28
N ARG A 76 2.36 10.56 -0.50
CA ARG A 76 2.13 10.25 0.93
C ARG A 76 1.75 11.52 1.70
N ASP A 77 2.44 12.63 1.45
CA ASP A 77 2.17 13.92 2.08
C ASP A 77 0.81 14.50 1.64
N SER A 78 0.41 14.29 0.39
CA SER A 78 -0.90 14.74 -0.13
C SER A 78 -2.09 14.00 0.51
N GLN A 79 -1.91 12.72 0.85
CA GLN A 79 -2.96 11.90 1.47
C GLN A 79 -3.06 12.14 2.98
N ARG A 80 -1.97 12.56 3.62
CA ARG A 80 -1.93 12.84 5.07
C ARG A 80 -2.53 14.19 5.44
N ASN A 81 -2.66 15.10 4.47
CA ASN A 81 -3.17 16.45 4.63
C ASN A 81 -4.61 16.64 4.11
N ASN A 82 -5.26 15.56 3.65
CA ASN A 82 -6.69 15.51 3.34
C ASN A 82 -7.45 14.82 4.47
#